data_AF-A0A3D4R1S3-F1
#
_entry.id   AF-A0A3D4R1S3-F1
#
_cell.length_a   1.000
_cell.length_b   1.000
_cell.length_c   1.000
_cell.angle_alpha   90.00
_cell.angle_beta   90.00
_cell.angle_gamma   90.00
#
_symmetry.space_group_name_H-M   'P 1'
#
loop_
_entity.id
_entity.type
_entity.pdbx_description
1 polymer ?
#
loop_
_entity_poly.entity_id
_entity_poly.type
_entity_poly.pdbx_seq_one_letter_code
_entity_poly.pdbx_strand_id
1 'polypeptide(L)'
;MEIVSLNQISPDQVIIWSWSFITLNATILYTWLVMAILVVGSWLVTRNLSSEMNVSRWQHFLEVIISIIRGEISEMTKKGADKYIPLVGTLFLFICVSNVLVIVPGFVAPTSSMTTTAALASCVFIAVPFYGISRNGLFHYV
;
A
#
# COMPACT_ATOMS: atom_id res chain seq x y z
N MET A 1 -16.72 1.94 -22.78
CA MET A 1 -17.46 0.87 -22.09
C MET A 1 -17.44 1.22 -20.62
N GLU A 2 -18.54 1.74 -20.09
CA GLU A 2 -18.70 1.99 -18.65
C GLU A 2 -18.68 0.64 -17.93
N ILE A 3 -17.56 0.34 -17.29
CA ILE A 3 -17.34 -0.90 -16.54
C ILE A 3 -18.10 -0.88 -15.20
N VAL A 4 -18.70 0.26 -14.85
CA VAL A 4 -19.43 0.50 -13.61
C VAL A 4 -20.79 1.06 -13.99
N SER A 5 -21.84 0.29 -13.73
CA SER A 5 -23.22 0.76 -13.93
C SER A 5 -23.54 1.85 -12.91
N LEU A 6 -24.38 2.85 -13.25
CA LEU A 6 -24.78 3.96 -12.36
C LEU A 6 -25.33 3.52 -10.98
N ASN A 7 -25.67 2.24 -10.79
CA ASN A 7 -26.16 1.65 -9.55
C ASN A 7 -25.08 0.96 -8.70
N GLN A 8 -23.82 0.94 -9.16
CA GLN A 8 -22.68 0.34 -8.46
C GLN A 8 -21.79 1.45 -7.89
N ILE A 9 -22.07 1.83 -6.65
CA ILE A 9 -21.35 2.93 -5.96
C ILE A 9 -19.92 2.51 -5.59
N SER A 10 -19.68 1.19 -5.43
CA SER A 10 -18.40 0.66 -4.97
C SER A 10 -17.90 -0.51 -5.85
N PRO A 11 -16.59 -0.64 -6.13
CA PRO A 11 -16.05 -1.67 -7.02
C PRO A 11 -16.18 -3.10 -6.49
N ASP A 12 -16.46 -3.26 -5.19
CA ASP A 12 -16.73 -4.54 -4.54
C ASP A 12 -18.03 -5.20 -5.04
N GLN A 13 -18.94 -4.43 -5.64
CA GLN A 13 -20.19 -4.94 -6.18
C GLN A 13 -20.04 -5.53 -7.59
N VAL A 14 -18.89 -5.31 -8.24
CA VAL A 14 -18.58 -5.89 -9.55
C VAL A 14 -17.96 -7.27 -9.33
N ILE A 15 -18.79 -8.31 -9.36
CA ILE A 15 -18.36 -9.70 -9.26
C ILE A 15 -17.91 -10.18 -10.64
N ILE A 16 -16.63 -10.51 -10.78
CA ILE A 16 -16.03 -11.00 -12.04
C ILE A 16 -16.21 -12.51 -12.15
N TRP A 17 -16.00 -13.22 -11.04
CA TRP A 17 -16.13 -14.67 -10.98
C TRP A 17 -16.61 -15.08 -9.60
N SER A 18 -17.59 -15.99 -9.54
CA SER A 18 -18.05 -16.58 -8.30
C SER A 18 -17.97 -18.09 -8.42
N TRP A 19 -17.15 -18.71 -7.59
CA TRP A 19 -17.20 -20.13 -7.31
C TRP A 19 -17.78 -20.31 -5.91
N SER A 20 -18.49 -21.39 -5.62
CA SER A 20 -19.42 -21.53 -4.48
C SER A 20 -18.96 -20.98 -3.11
N PHE A 21 -17.64 -20.90 -2.84
CA PHE A 21 -17.05 -20.32 -1.62
C PHE A 21 -16.17 -19.08 -1.84
N ILE A 22 -15.80 -18.74 -3.08
CA ILE A 22 -14.85 -17.67 -3.43
C ILE A 22 -15.49 -16.75 -4.47
N THR A 23 -15.79 -15.52 -4.07
CA THR A 23 -16.20 -14.44 -4.98
C THR A 23 -14.99 -13.57 -5.30
N LEU A 24 -14.60 -13.52 -6.57
CA LEU A 24 -13.62 -12.58 -7.09
C LEU A 24 -14.32 -11.31 -7.57
N ASN A 25 -14.13 -10.26 -6.80
CA ASN A 25 -14.62 -8.93 -7.11
C ASN A 25 -13.54 -8.11 -7.81
N ALA A 26 -13.94 -7.08 -8.55
CA ALA A 26 -13.01 -6.17 -9.22
C ALA A 26 -12.00 -5.55 -8.24
N THR A 27 -12.43 -5.22 -7.02
CA THR A 27 -11.54 -4.75 -5.95
C THR A 27 -10.38 -5.72 -5.72
N ILE A 28 -10.62 -7.03 -5.61
CA ILE A 28 -9.58 -8.03 -5.35
C ILE A 28 -8.58 -8.06 -6.50
N LEU A 29 -9.09 -8.07 -7.74
CA LEU A 29 -8.26 -8.07 -8.94
C LEU A 29 -7.35 -6.84 -9.00
N TYR A 30 -7.89 -5.63 -8.80
CA TYR A 30 -7.08 -4.41 -8.83
C TYR A 30 -6.10 -4.34 -7.65
N THR A 31 -6.47 -4.88 -6.49
CA THR A 31 -5.56 -4.97 -5.33
C THR A 31 -4.36 -5.87 -5.66
N TRP A 32 -4.61 -7.02 -6.28
CA TRP A 32 -3.56 -7.93 -6.74
C TRP A 32 -2.68 -7.31 -7.82
N LEU A 33 -3.27 -6.56 -8.74
CA LEU A 33 -2.52 -5.83 -9.76
C LEU A 33 -1.57 -4.81 -9.13
N VAL A 34 -2.05 -3.97 -8.20
CA VAL A 34 -1.21 -2.98 -7.50
C VAL A 34 -0.10 -3.68 -6.70
N MET A 35 -0.44 -4.75 -5.97
CA MET A 35 0.56 -5.53 -5.23
C MET A 35 1.61 -6.15 -6.16
N ALA A 36 1.21 -6.70 -7.31
CA ALA A 36 2.13 -7.24 -8.29
C ALA A 36 3.08 -6.17 -8.84
N ILE A 37 2.55 -4.98 -9.18
CA ILE A 37 3.38 -3.85 -9.64
C ILE A 37 4.40 -3.45 -8.57
N LEU A 38 3.98 -3.31 -7.31
CA LEU A 38 4.88 -2.92 -6.23
C LEU A 38 5.93 -3.99 -5.95
N VAL A 39 5.53 -5.26 -5.81
CA VAL A 39 6.44 -6.36 -5.48
C VAL A 39 7.43 -6.60 -6.62
N VAL A 40 6.95 -6.71 -7.87
CA VAL A 40 7.82 -6.94 -9.03
C VAL A 40 8.68 -5.72 -9.29
N GLY A 41 8.13 -4.51 -9.19
CA GLY A 41 8.88 -3.27 -9.36
C GLY A 41 9.99 -3.13 -8.33
N SER A 42 9.70 -3.31 -7.05
CA SER A 42 10.71 -3.30 -5.99
C SER A 42 11.73 -4.41 -6.16
N TRP A 43 11.32 -5.63 -6.52
CA TRP A 43 12.24 -6.75 -6.75
C TRP A 43 13.17 -6.50 -7.93
N LEU A 44 12.66 -6.00 -9.06
CA LEU A 44 13.48 -5.71 -10.25
C LEU A 44 14.56 -4.66 -9.97
N VAL A 45 14.22 -3.62 -9.21
CA VAL A 45 15.19 -2.57 -8.84
C VAL A 45 16.18 -3.06 -7.78
N THR A 46 15.74 -3.87 -6.83
CA THR A 46 16.61 -4.36 -5.74
C THR A 46 17.45 -5.58 -6.12
N ARG A 47 17.17 -6.25 -7.24
CA ARG A 47 17.94 -7.43 -7.67
C ARG A 47 19.38 -7.11 -8.08
N ASN A 48 19.62 -5.91 -8.61
CA ASN A 48 20.92 -5.45 -9.08
C ASN A 48 21.35 -4.18 -8.34
N LEU A 49 21.35 -4.22 -7.00
CA LEU A 49 21.85 -3.11 -6.19
C LEU A 49 23.35 -2.97 -6.40
N SER A 50 23.75 -1.85 -7.02
CA SER A 50 25.15 -1.47 -7.12
C SER A 50 25.46 -0.53 -5.96
N SER A 51 26.48 -0.85 -5.17
CA SER A 51 27.03 0.04 -4.14
C SER A 51 28.12 0.98 -4.68
N GLU A 52 28.46 0.85 -5.96
CA GLU A 52 29.47 1.66 -6.61
C GLU A 52 28.90 2.98 -7.15
N MET A 53 29.79 3.92 -7.47
CA MET A 53 29.50 5.30 -7.89
C MET A 53 28.55 5.43 -9.11
N ASN A 54 28.25 4.31 -9.80
CA ASN A 54 27.28 4.23 -10.90
C ASN A 54 25.98 3.59 -10.43
N VAL A 55 25.20 4.36 -9.66
CA VAL A 55 23.84 3.98 -9.24
C VAL A 55 22.89 4.01 -10.45
N SER A 56 22.08 2.96 -10.62
CA SER A 56 21.06 2.92 -11.68
C SER A 56 20.01 4.03 -11.46
N ARG A 57 19.53 4.65 -12.55
CA ARG A 57 18.48 5.70 -12.48
C ARG A 57 17.25 5.26 -11.68
N TRP A 58 16.88 3.99 -11.78
CA TRP A 58 15.74 3.41 -11.05
C TRP A 58 16.02 3.20 -9.56
N GLN A 59 17.25 2.85 -9.20
CA GLN A 59 17.67 2.76 -7.80
C GLN A 59 17.64 4.14 -7.16
N HIS A 60 18.19 5.16 -7.83
CA HIS A 60 18.14 6.55 -7.37
C HIS A 60 16.70 7.04 -7.14
N PHE A 61 15.78 6.73 -8.07
CA PHE A 61 14.38 7.08 -7.93
C PHE A 61 13.73 6.43 -6.70
N LEU A 62 13.94 5.12 -6.49
CA LEU A 62 13.42 4.44 -5.30
C LEU A 62 14.02 4.97 -4.00
N GLU A 63 15.32 5.26 -3.99
CA GLU A 63 15.99 5.85 -2.82
C GLU A 63 15.40 7.20 -2.46
N VAL A 64 15.12 8.06 -3.45
CA VAL A 64 14.44 9.34 -3.22
C VAL A 64 13.05 9.13 -2.64
N ILE A 65 12.25 8.22 -3.18
CA ILE A 65 10.90 7.91 -2.66
C ILE A 65 10.98 7.43 -1.20
N ILE A 66 11.86 6.47 -0.90
CA ILE A 66 12.02 5.93 0.44
C ILE A 66 12.54 7.01 1.41
N SER A 67 13.43 7.89 0.95
CA SER A 67 13.93 9.01 1.74
C SER A 67 12.82 10.01 2.08
N ILE A 68 11.93 10.32 1.13
CA ILE A 68 10.77 11.18 1.37
C ILE A 68 9.87 10.53 2.43
N ILE A 69 9.50 9.26 2.23
CA ILE A 69 8.66 8.51 3.19
C ILE A 69 9.29 8.49 4.58
N ARG A 70 10.62 8.26 4.66
CA ARG A 70 11.36 8.27 5.92
C ARG A 70 11.37 9.64 6.57
N GLY A 71 11.51 10.71 5.79
CA GLY A 71 11.44 12.09 6.26
C GLY A 71 10.10 12.37 6.95
N GLU A 72 9.00 12.11 6.24
CA GLU A 72 7.64 12.31 6.76
C GLU A 72 7.40 11.52 8.07
N ILE A 73 7.79 10.24 8.10
CA ILE A 73 7.61 9.40 9.29
C ILE A 73 8.48 9.92 10.43
N SER A 74 9.71 10.39 10.16
CA SER A 74 10.61 10.90 11.19
C SER A 74 10.14 12.22 11.78
N GLU A 75 9.51 13.07 11.00
CA GLU A 75 8.94 14.32 11.49
C GLU A 75 7.78 14.06 12.44
N MET A 76 6.90 13.11 12.10
CA MET A 76 5.78 12.71 12.95
C MET A 76 6.24 11.91 14.17
N THR A 77 7.25 11.06 14.00
CA THR A 77 7.74 10.12 15.02
C THR A 77 9.01 10.66 15.64
N LYS A 78 8.88 11.56 16.63
CA LYS A 78 9.96 12.25 17.36
C LYS A 78 11.21 11.38 17.69
N LYS A 79 11.05 10.06 17.87
CA LYS A 79 12.14 9.06 17.93
C LYS A 79 11.68 7.69 17.39
N GLY A 80 12.48 7.06 16.54
CA GLY A 80 12.32 5.65 16.15
C GLY A 80 11.56 5.42 14.83
N ALA A 81 11.65 6.36 13.89
CA ALA A 81 10.99 6.31 12.58
C ALA A 81 11.15 4.96 11.87
N ASP A 82 12.36 4.41 11.89
CA ASP A 82 12.76 3.17 11.20
C ASP A 82 11.88 1.96 11.53
N LYS A 83 11.32 1.90 12.75
CA LYS A 83 10.43 0.79 13.14
C LYS A 83 9.06 0.85 12.47
N TYR A 84 8.62 2.03 12.05
CA TYR A 84 7.32 2.26 11.43
C TYR A 84 7.41 2.26 9.89
N ILE A 85 8.62 2.39 9.34
CA ILE A 85 8.88 2.40 7.88
C ILE A 85 8.21 1.22 7.15
N PRO A 86 8.31 -0.05 7.61
CA PRO A 86 7.75 -1.15 6.86
C PRO A 86 6.22 -1.06 6.71
N LEU A 87 5.51 -0.65 7.76
CA LEU A 87 4.05 -0.54 7.72
C LEU A 87 3.60 0.74 7.03
N VAL A 88 4.07 1.90 7.50
CA VAL A 88 3.62 3.20 6.99
C VAL A 88 4.09 3.40 5.55
N GLY A 89 5.32 2.97 5.23
CA GLY A 89 5.86 3.07 3.88
C GLY A 89 5.13 2.18 2.87
N THR A 90 4.76 0.95 3.23
CA THR A 90 3.98 0.08 2.33
C THR A 90 2.57 0.61 2.12
N LEU A 91 1.90 1.08 3.17
CA LEU A 91 0.59 1.74 3.06
C LEU A 91 0.66 2.97 2.16
N PHE A 92 1.66 3.82 2.37
CA PHE A 92 1.88 5.01 1.54
C PHE A 92 2.07 4.64 0.07
N LEU A 93 2.97 3.71 -0.23
CA LEU A 93 3.24 3.28 -1.61
C LEU A 93 2.01 2.63 -2.25
N PHE A 94 1.29 1.78 -1.52
CA PHE A 94 0.06 1.15 -2.00
C PHE A 94 -1.02 2.18 -2.37
N ILE A 95 -1.29 3.12 -1.47
CA ILE A 95 -2.30 4.16 -1.68
C ILE A 95 -1.86 5.11 -2.81
N CYS A 96 -0.61 5.53 -2.82
CA CYS A 96 -0.05 6.42 -3.84
C CYS A 96 -0.14 5.78 -5.23
N VAL A 97 0.35 4.56 -5.41
CA VAL A 97 0.30 3.86 -6.70
C VAL A 97 -1.14 3.59 -7.12
N SER A 98 -2.01 3.19 -6.19
CA SER A 98 -3.44 3.01 -6.49
C SER A 98 -4.08 4.29 -7.02
N ASN A 99 -3.77 5.43 -6.41
CA ASN A 99 -4.34 6.72 -6.82
C ASN A 99 -3.74 7.22 -8.13
N VAL A 100 -2.45 7.00 -8.38
CA VAL A 100 -1.80 7.36 -9.66
C VAL A 100 -2.38 6.53 -10.81
N LEU A 101 -2.63 5.24 -10.60
CA LEU A 101 -3.15 4.34 -11.64
C LEU A 101 -4.58 4.68 -12.08
N VAL A 102 -5.32 5.54 -11.36
CA VAL A 102 -6.64 6.03 -11.79
C VAL A 102 -6.59 6.76 -13.14
N ILE A 103 -5.44 7.32 -13.52
CA ILE A 103 -5.26 7.95 -14.83
C ILE A 103 -5.34 6.95 -15.99
N VAL A 104 -5.12 5.65 -15.71
CA VAL A 104 -5.19 4.60 -16.72
C VAL A 104 -6.67 4.31 -17.03
N PRO A 105 -7.11 4.48 -18.29
CA PRO A 105 -8.51 4.29 -18.65
C PRO A 105 -8.94 2.84 -18.35
N GLY A 106 -10.01 2.70 -17.58
CA GLY A 106 -10.56 1.41 -17.17
C GLY A 106 -9.94 0.81 -15.90
N PHE A 107 -8.94 1.46 -15.29
CA PHE A 107 -8.49 1.08 -13.95
C PHE A 107 -9.40 1.67 -12.88
N VAL A 108 -9.79 0.85 -11.91
CA VAL A 108 -10.56 1.29 -10.74
C VAL A 108 -9.70 1.08 -9.51
N ALA A 109 -9.39 2.17 -8.81
CA ALA A 109 -8.51 2.08 -7.65
C ALA A 109 -9.14 1.24 -6.54
N PRO A 110 -8.41 0.28 -5.95
CA PRO A 110 -8.92 -0.52 -4.85
C PRO A 110 -9.25 0.34 -3.62
N THR A 111 -8.62 1.51 -3.50
CA THR A 111 -8.88 2.54 -2.46
C THR A 111 -10.25 3.21 -2.58
N SER A 112 -10.97 3.04 -3.69
CA SER A 112 -12.36 3.52 -3.83
C SER A 112 -13.40 2.57 -3.21
N SER A 113 -13.01 1.35 -2.83
CA SER A 113 -13.89 0.43 -2.10
C SER A 113 -13.81 0.66 -0.60
N MET A 114 -14.98 0.76 0.03
CA MET A 114 -15.11 0.90 1.48
C MET A 114 -14.49 -0.29 2.24
N THR A 115 -14.57 -1.50 1.68
CA THR A 115 -13.99 -2.69 2.30
C THR A 115 -12.47 -2.59 2.37
N THR A 116 -11.82 -2.11 1.30
CA THR A 116 -10.37 -1.92 1.27
C THR A 116 -9.94 -0.86 2.28
N THR A 117 -10.60 0.29 2.31
CA THR A 117 -10.25 1.37 3.25
C THR A 117 -10.47 0.96 4.70
N ALA A 118 -11.57 0.27 4.99
CA ALA A 118 -11.85 -0.29 6.31
C ALA A 118 -10.81 -1.34 6.74
N ALA A 119 -10.36 -2.20 5.82
CA ALA A 119 -9.33 -3.20 6.10
C ALA A 119 -7.98 -2.54 6.42
N LEU A 120 -7.53 -1.58 5.59
CA LEU A 120 -6.30 -0.83 5.84
C LEU A 120 -6.35 -0.05 7.16
N ALA A 121 -7.48 0.61 7.45
CA ALA A 121 -7.69 1.32 8.71
C ALA A 121 -7.64 0.36 9.91
N SER A 122 -8.23 -0.82 9.79
CA SER A 122 -8.20 -1.85 10.84
C SER A 122 -6.78 -2.35 11.09
N CYS A 123 -5.98 -2.56 10.03
CA CYS A 123 -4.56 -2.92 10.16
C CYS A 123 -3.78 -1.86 10.95
N VAL A 124 -3.97 -0.58 10.63
CA VAL A 124 -3.32 0.52 11.36
C VAL A 124 -3.82 0.60 12.80
N PHE A 125 -5.13 0.46 13.01
CA PHE A 125 -5.76 0.51 14.33
C PHE A 125 -5.21 -0.56 15.28
N ILE A 126 -4.90 -1.76 14.77
CA ILE A 126 -4.26 -2.82 15.57
C ILE A 126 -2.75 -2.58 15.71
N ALA A 127 -2.09 -2.13 14.64
CA ALA A 127 -0.65 -1.95 14.63
C ALA A 127 -0.18 -0.85 15.58
N VAL A 128 -0.91 0.28 15.68
CA VAL A 128 -0.51 1.42 16.52
C VAL A 128 -0.40 1.00 18.00
N PRO A 129 -1.41 0.36 18.61
CA PRO A 129 -1.28 -0.21 19.95
C PRO A 129 -0.19 -1.27 20.06
N PHE A 130 -0.07 -2.15 19.07
CA PHE A 130 0.97 -3.18 19.07
C PHE A 130 2.38 -2.58 19.14
N TYR A 131 2.68 -1.58 18.32
CA TYR A 131 3.96 -0.87 18.37
C TYR A 131 4.15 -0.06 19.67
N GLY A 132 3.07 0.50 20.22
CA GLY A 132 3.09 1.21 21.51
C GLY A 132 3.45 0.28 22.67
N ILE A 133 2.79 -0.87 22.76
CA ILE A 133 3.03 -1.91 23.77
C ILE A 133 4.44 -2.48 23.64
N SER A 134 4.89 -2.79 22.41
CA SER A 134 6.23 -3.34 22.18
C SER A 134 7.35 -2.40 22.62
N ARG A 135 7.13 -1.09 22.62
CA ARG A 135 8.13 -0.09 22.98
C ARG A 135 8.13 0.28 24.46
N ASN A 136 6.95 0.44 25.07
CA ASN A 136 6.81 0.98 26.42
C ASN A 136 6.48 -0.10 27.47
N GLY A 137 6.14 -1.32 27.04
CA GLY A 137 5.64 -2.39 27.89
C GLY A 137 4.13 -2.26 28.16
N LEU A 138 3.45 -3.40 28.33
CA LEU A 138 1.99 -3.48 28.53
C LEU A 138 1.49 -2.55 29.65
N PHE A 139 2.20 -2.49 30.78
CA PHE A 139 1.79 -1.72 31.96
C PHE A 139 2.06 -0.22 31.90
N HIS A 140 2.87 0.24 30.95
CA HIS A 140 3.14 1.68 30.74
C HIS A 140 2.35 2.24 29.54
N TYR A 141 1.66 1.37 28.79
CA TYR A 141 0.84 1.72 27.63
C TYR A 141 -0.65 1.87 27.98
N VAL A 142 -1.16 1.04 28.92
CA VAL A 142 -2.54 1.11 29.44
C VAL A 142 -2.67 2.22 30.47
#